data_AF-A0A934D8V3-F1
#
_entry.id   AF-A0A934D8V3-F1
#
_cell.length_a   1.000
_cell.length_b   1.000
_cell.length_c   1.000
_cell.angle_alpha   90.00
_cell.angle_beta   90.00
_cell.angle_gamma   90.00
#
_symmetry.space_group_name_H-M   'P 1'
#
loop_
_entity.id
_entity.type
_entity.pdbx_description
1 polymer ?
#
loop_
_entity_poly.entity_id
_entity_poly.type
_entity_poly.pdbx_seq_one_letter_code
_entity_poly.pdbx_strand_id
1 'polypeptide(L)'
;MLKSLSIKNYALIESIEIQFESGLNIITGETGAGKSIIIDALSLILGERASADEIRKGAEKAVVEGILAVAGNKMVLQLLHEHELDASCGVASDELILRREVSAKGQSRCFVNDTPVALNVLKSMGDALVDLHGQHEHQSLLRSETHIGMLDDFGGLHGLVAEYRTSYDTLTGLFAEYESLKARERQLKERRDLYEFQMKEIDEVNPTLDEEIRLNEELRILENAEKLFEATSQLHQMLYEGETAVYDALVRARNQLQDLAEIDKQFEDMRNECQSAAAIVGEITKFVQSYNSKIEFNPERLEEIRERLGALSMLKKKYGGTLDAVIEHRASIGKEFAIAENFDGELKKLESRIGSLRKTCSESAQRLSAKRQELVPRVNRLVAAELTKLGIPNGKFEVRVENTIIPAPKNGQNARLTGIVGQARLTGIRQNGMGGQARLTGIVGQAERVYVAAGREGYVATATGIDNVEFFLSTNTGEDVKPLAKVASGGEVSRVMLALKSILAK
;
A
#
# COMPACT_ATOMS: atom_id res chain seq x y z
N MET A 1 39.29 -2.20 -8.71
CA MET A 1 40.68 -2.21 -8.18
C MET A 1 41.06 -0.79 -7.80
N LEU A 2 41.64 -0.56 -6.61
CA LEU A 2 42.18 0.75 -6.21
C LEU A 2 43.46 1.06 -7.02
N LYS A 3 43.50 2.18 -7.73
CA LYS A 3 44.66 2.66 -8.52
C LYS A 3 45.51 3.64 -7.75
N SER A 4 44.87 4.58 -7.06
CA SER A 4 45.58 5.56 -6.24
C SER A 4 44.78 5.96 -5.00
N LEU A 5 45.50 6.41 -3.98
CA LEU A 5 44.97 6.97 -2.75
C LEU A 5 45.76 8.23 -2.40
N SER A 6 45.07 9.36 -2.32
CA SER A 6 45.60 10.65 -1.90
C SER A 6 45.02 11.01 -0.53
N ILE A 7 45.88 11.27 0.45
CA ILE A 7 45.50 11.64 1.82
C ILE A 7 46.15 12.98 2.14
N LYS A 8 45.35 13.96 2.57
CA LYS A 8 45.80 15.29 2.98
C LYS A 8 45.28 15.62 4.38
N ASN A 9 46.17 16.11 5.25
CA ASN A 9 45.88 16.58 6.61
C ASN A 9 45.14 15.57 7.52
N TYR A 10 45.44 14.28 7.37
CA TYR A 10 44.82 13.19 8.16
C TYR A 10 45.83 12.60 9.13
N ALA A 11 45.47 12.54 10.42
CA ALA A 11 46.29 12.10 11.54
C ALA A 11 47.69 12.76 11.53
N LEU A 12 48.74 11.97 11.28
CA LEU A 12 50.12 12.43 11.21
C LEU A 12 50.58 12.81 9.78
N ILE A 13 49.72 12.64 8.78
CA ILE A 13 50.03 12.85 7.37
C ILE A 13 49.64 14.25 6.94
N GLU A 14 50.60 15.01 6.41
CA GLU A 14 50.35 16.31 5.79
C GLU A 14 49.83 16.15 4.36
N SER A 15 50.56 15.40 3.53
CA SER A 15 50.12 14.98 2.20
C SER A 15 50.86 13.71 1.81
N ILE A 16 50.14 12.71 1.31
CA ILE A 16 50.71 11.51 0.69
C ILE A 16 49.84 11.13 -0.51
N GLU A 17 50.50 10.60 -1.53
CA GLU A 17 49.85 9.99 -2.68
C GLU A 17 50.48 8.63 -2.90
N ILE A 18 49.64 7.59 -2.94
CA ILE A 18 50.05 6.19 -3.09
C ILE A 18 49.46 5.68 -4.40
N GLN A 19 50.28 5.09 -5.25
CA GLN A 19 49.84 4.39 -6.45
C GLN A 19 49.92 2.87 -6.21
N PHE A 20 48.86 2.16 -6.57
CA PHE A 20 48.72 0.72 -6.38
C PHE A 20 48.78 -0.01 -7.73
N GLU A 21 49.49 -1.12 -7.76
CA GLU A 21 49.57 -2.00 -8.93
C GLU A 21 48.64 -3.20 -8.80
N SER A 22 48.36 -3.88 -9.91
CA SER A 22 47.44 -5.02 -9.91
C SER A 22 48.07 -6.22 -9.20
N GLY A 23 47.29 -6.90 -8.36
CA GLY A 23 47.73 -8.09 -7.64
C GLY A 23 48.09 -7.79 -6.18
N LEU A 24 49.16 -8.41 -5.68
CA LEU A 24 49.54 -8.34 -4.28
C LEU A 24 50.38 -7.09 -4.00
N ASN A 25 49.81 -6.15 -3.24
CA ASN A 25 50.53 -4.98 -2.74
C ASN A 25 50.90 -5.20 -1.27
N ILE A 26 52.18 -5.11 -0.92
CA ILE A 26 52.68 -5.32 0.45
C ILE A 26 53.17 -3.99 1.01
N ILE A 27 52.54 -3.52 2.09
CA ILE A 27 52.95 -2.30 2.81
C ILE A 27 53.72 -2.71 4.07
N THR A 28 54.98 -2.28 4.16
CA THR A 28 55.88 -2.52 5.31
C THR A 28 56.33 -1.20 5.95
N GLY A 29 56.67 -1.21 7.23
CA GLY A 29 57.18 -0.03 7.94
C GLY A 29 57.75 -0.38 9.32
N GLU A 30 58.43 0.58 9.94
CA GLU A 30 59.11 0.41 11.25
C GLU A 30 58.12 0.44 12.43
N THR A 31 57.01 1.17 12.32
CA THR A 31 55.94 1.23 13.33
C THR A 31 54.57 0.93 12.69
N GLY A 32 53.69 0.27 13.44
CA GLY A 32 52.33 -0.07 12.97
C GLY A 32 51.43 1.13 12.70
N ALA A 33 51.81 2.33 13.17
CA ALA A 33 51.03 3.55 13.02
C ALA A 33 50.83 3.96 11.55
N GLY A 34 51.86 3.84 10.70
CA GLY A 34 51.75 4.24 9.29
C GLY A 34 50.80 3.35 8.48
N LYS A 35 50.81 2.04 8.76
CA LYS A 35 49.90 1.08 8.12
C LYS A 35 48.45 1.31 8.56
N SER A 36 48.23 1.51 9.87
CA SER A 36 46.88 1.77 10.39
C SER A 36 46.30 3.05 9.80
N ILE A 37 47.06 4.15 9.73
CA ILE A 37 46.56 5.42 9.16
C ILE A 37 46.11 5.27 7.70
N ILE A 38 46.82 4.46 6.89
CA ILE A 38 46.42 4.21 5.49
C ILE A 38 45.12 3.39 5.42
N ILE A 39 44.96 2.37 6.28
CA ILE A 39 43.74 1.55 6.34
C ILE A 39 42.55 2.37 6.85
N ASP A 40 42.77 3.23 7.85
CA ASP A 40 41.74 4.09 8.42
C ASP A 40 41.27 5.13 7.39
N ALA A 41 42.21 5.73 6.64
CA ALA A 41 41.90 6.63 5.54
C ALA A 41 41.14 5.92 4.39
N LEU A 42 41.49 4.67 4.09
CA LEU A 42 40.75 3.86 3.11
C LEU A 42 39.33 3.55 3.60
N SER A 43 39.17 3.20 4.88
CA SER A 43 37.85 2.97 5.51
C SER A 43 36.97 4.22 5.44
N LEU A 44 37.58 5.40 5.59
CA LEU A 44 36.90 6.69 5.53
C LEU A 44 36.25 6.95 4.16
N ILE A 45 36.94 6.66 3.05
CA ILE A 45 36.37 6.81 1.68
C ILE A 45 35.36 5.71 1.33
N LEU A 46 35.29 4.63 2.12
CA LEU A 46 34.30 3.56 1.98
C LEU A 46 33.05 3.80 2.84
N GLY A 47 32.91 4.97 3.46
CA GLY A 47 31.67 5.36 4.14
C GLY A 47 31.65 5.07 5.64
N GLU A 48 32.77 4.71 6.26
CA GLU A 48 32.86 4.57 7.72
C GLU A 48 32.79 5.92 8.46
N ARG A 49 32.59 5.88 9.78
CA ARG A 49 32.48 7.09 10.59
C ARG A 49 33.81 7.82 10.67
N ALA A 50 33.75 9.14 10.60
CA ALA A 50 34.90 10.03 10.75
C ALA A 50 34.89 10.66 12.15
N SER A 51 36.04 10.68 12.84
CA SER A 51 36.21 11.51 14.04
C SER A 51 36.96 12.80 13.72
N ALA A 52 36.59 13.90 14.39
CA ALA A 52 37.35 15.15 14.32
C ALA A 52 38.76 15.02 14.94
N ASP A 53 38.97 14.00 15.79
CA ASP A 53 40.26 13.69 16.42
C ASP A 53 41.29 13.13 15.42
N GLU A 54 40.82 12.67 14.26
CA GLU A 54 41.66 12.14 13.18
C GLU A 54 42.19 13.23 12.26
N ILE A 55 41.86 14.51 12.50
CA ILE A 55 42.37 15.63 11.72
C ILE A 55 43.72 16.08 12.28
N ARG A 56 44.68 16.33 11.39
CA ARG A 56 46.01 16.82 11.78
C ARG A 56 45.89 18.12 12.59
N LYS A 57 46.59 18.22 13.72
CA LYS A 57 46.61 19.42 14.57
C LYS A 57 47.06 20.64 13.76
N GLY A 58 46.21 21.68 13.73
CA GLY A 58 46.45 22.92 12.99
C GLY A 58 45.84 22.98 11.58
N ALA A 59 45.21 21.90 11.09
CA ALA A 59 44.50 21.90 9.82
C ALA A 59 43.00 22.15 9.99
N GLU A 60 42.39 22.90 9.07
CA GLU A 60 40.94 23.18 9.10
C GLU A 60 40.09 22.01 8.55
N LYS A 61 40.67 21.21 7.65
CA LYS A 61 40.04 20.04 7.03
C LYS A 61 41.04 18.95 6.64
N ALA A 62 40.60 17.70 6.71
CA ALA A 62 41.24 16.54 6.12
C ALA A 62 40.51 16.13 4.83
N VAL A 63 41.26 15.70 3.83
CA VAL A 63 40.72 15.24 2.53
C VAL A 63 41.35 13.91 2.18
N VAL A 64 40.52 12.90 1.91
CA VAL A 64 40.95 11.60 1.41
C VAL A 64 40.25 11.33 0.09
N GLU A 65 41.01 10.90 -0.91
CA GLU A 65 40.53 10.60 -2.25
C GLU A 65 41.12 9.28 -2.73
N GLY A 66 40.27 8.41 -3.29
CA GLY A 66 40.67 7.16 -3.92
C GLY A 66 40.14 7.08 -5.34
N ILE A 67 41.01 6.64 -6.27
CA ILE A 67 40.63 6.36 -7.66
C ILE A 67 40.56 4.85 -7.83
N LEU A 68 39.39 4.35 -8.25
CA LEU A 68 39.14 2.92 -8.43
C LEU A 68 38.77 2.62 -9.88
N ALA A 69 39.37 1.56 -10.43
CA ALA A 69 38.91 0.95 -11.68
C ALA A 69 37.65 0.11 -11.41
N VAL A 70 36.57 0.38 -12.14
CA VAL A 70 35.24 -0.24 -11.96
C VAL A 70 34.80 -1.08 -13.16
N ALA A 71 35.66 -1.21 -14.18
CA ALA A 71 35.40 -2.02 -15.37
C ALA A 71 34.80 -3.40 -15.01
N GLY A 72 33.53 -3.61 -15.38
CA GLY A 72 32.81 -4.88 -15.21
C GLY A 72 32.00 -5.07 -13.92
N ASN A 73 32.00 -4.14 -12.95
CA ASN A 73 31.20 -4.29 -11.73
C ASN A 73 29.75 -3.78 -11.94
N LYS A 74 28.85 -4.70 -12.30
CA LYS A 74 27.43 -4.41 -12.60
C LYS A 74 26.69 -3.73 -11.45
N MET A 75 27.02 -4.07 -10.20
CA MET A 75 26.35 -3.52 -9.02
C MET A 75 26.65 -2.05 -8.82
N VAL A 76 27.91 -1.65 -9.05
CA VAL A 76 28.32 -0.24 -8.94
C VAL A 76 27.78 0.58 -10.11
N LEU A 77 27.75 0.02 -11.33
CA LEU A 77 27.12 0.67 -12.49
C LEU A 77 25.62 0.90 -12.28
N GLN A 78 24.93 -0.05 -11.64
CA GLN A 78 23.53 0.10 -11.28
C GLN A 78 23.34 1.20 -10.22
N LEU A 79 24.16 1.23 -9.16
CA LEU A 79 24.10 2.27 -8.13
C LEU A 79 24.38 3.68 -8.68
N LEU A 80 25.29 3.79 -9.66
CA LEU A 80 25.53 5.06 -10.37
C LEU A 80 24.29 5.51 -11.15
N HIS A 81 23.60 4.59 -11.82
CA HIS A 81 22.37 4.87 -12.57
C HIS A 81 21.20 5.24 -11.65
N GLU A 82 21.03 4.51 -10.54
CA GLU A 82 19.95 4.72 -9.57
C GLU A 82 20.04 6.08 -8.86
N HIS A 83 21.26 6.61 -8.71
CA HIS A 83 21.52 7.90 -8.06
C HIS A 83 21.84 9.04 -9.04
N GLU A 84 21.62 8.84 -10.34
CA GLU A 84 21.87 9.83 -11.39
C GLU A 84 23.31 10.40 -11.37
N LEU A 85 24.29 9.57 -11.00
CA LEU A 85 25.69 9.98 -10.89
C LEU A 85 26.40 9.82 -12.23
N ASP A 86 27.18 10.84 -12.61
CA ASP A 86 27.93 10.85 -13.86
C ASP A 86 28.94 9.69 -13.92
N ALA A 87 28.73 8.76 -14.84
CA ALA A 87 29.67 7.69 -15.17
C ALA A 87 30.85 8.16 -16.05
N SER A 88 30.88 9.44 -16.42
CA SER A 88 31.74 9.99 -17.47
C SER A 88 32.89 10.88 -16.96
N CYS A 89 33.00 11.13 -15.65
CA CYS A 89 33.99 12.03 -15.07
C CYS A 89 35.22 11.27 -14.54
N GLY A 90 36.10 10.90 -15.46
CA GLY A 90 37.43 10.34 -15.23
C GLY A 90 38.12 10.16 -16.59
N VAL A 91 39.44 10.36 -16.66
CA VAL A 91 40.23 10.44 -17.92
C VAL A 91 40.21 9.13 -18.75
N ALA A 92 39.55 8.08 -18.25
CA ALA A 92 39.13 6.88 -18.97
C ALA A 92 37.73 6.45 -18.49
N SER A 93 36.90 5.93 -19.39
CA SER A 93 35.47 5.57 -19.19
C SER A 93 35.16 4.50 -18.13
N ASP A 94 36.12 4.09 -17.31
CA ASP A 94 36.04 2.95 -16.39
C ASP A 94 36.61 3.25 -14.98
N GLU A 95 36.80 4.53 -14.63
CA GLU A 95 37.32 4.97 -13.33
C GLU A 95 36.26 5.68 -12.48
N LEU A 96 36.31 5.45 -11.18
CA LEU A 96 35.44 6.05 -10.17
C LEU A 96 36.31 6.77 -9.12
N ILE A 97 35.98 8.02 -8.86
CA ILE A 97 36.67 8.85 -7.88
C ILE A 97 35.78 8.98 -6.64
N LEU A 98 36.26 8.45 -5.52
CA LEU A 98 35.62 8.58 -4.22
C LEU A 98 36.41 9.57 -3.36
N ARG A 99 35.76 10.65 -2.91
CA ARG A 99 36.41 11.68 -2.08
C ARG A 99 35.60 11.94 -0.81
N ARG A 100 36.29 12.01 0.33
CA ARG A 100 35.74 12.38 1.63
C ARG A 100 36.47 13.60 2.17
N GLU A 101 35.72 14.62 2.57
CA GLU A 101 36.24 15.78 3.30
C GLU A 101 35.68 15.80 4.71
N VAL A 102 36.55 15.96 5.71
CA VAL A 102 36.18 16.05 7.13
C VAL A 102 36.72 17.34 7.71
N SER A 103 35.85 18.21 8.20
CA SER A 103 36.22 19.49 8.82
C SER A 103 36.45 19.34 10.32
N ALA A 104 37.34 20.17 10.87
CA ALA A 104 37.54 20.29 12.32
C ALA A 104 36.26 20.68 13.10
N LYS A 105 35.25 21.23 12.41
CA LYS A 105 33.92 21.53 12.97
C LYS A 105 32.95 20.34 12.98
N GLY A 106 33.42 19.13 12.63
CA GLY A 106 32.62 17.90 12.62
C GLY A 106 31.74 17.70 11.37
N GLN A 107 31.82 18.59 10.38
CA GLN A 107 31.11 18.41 9.11
C GLN A 107 31.88 17.44 8.21
N SER A 108 31.20 16.39 7.73
CA SER A 108 31.73 15.44 6.76
C SER A 108 30.98 15.57 5.44
N ARG A 109 31.70 15.70 4.32
CA ARG A 109 31.14 15.74 2.97
C ARG A 109 31.69 14.57 2.15
N CYS A 110 30.84 13.95 1.36
CA CYS A 110 31.17 12.80 0.52
C CYS A 110 30.94 13.19 -0.93
N PHE A 111 31.85 12.78 -1.81
CA PHE A 111 31.77 13.03 -3.24
C PHE A 111 32.06 11.76 -4.02
N VAL A 112 31.31 11.55 -5.09
CA VAL A 112 31.51 10.50 -6.09
C VAL A 112 31.59 11.20 -7.44
N ASN A 113 32.70 11.04 -8.17
CA ASN A 113 32.93 11.71 -9.45
C ASN A 113 32.64 13.23 -9.39
N ASP A 114 33.19 13.89 -8.36
CA ASP A 114 32.97 15.31 -8.03
C ASP A 114 31.52 15.74 -7.70
N THR A 115 30.57 14.80 -7.66
CA THR A 115 29.18 15.05 -7.27
C THR A 115 28.98 14.76 -5.78
N PRO A 116 28.38 15.69 -4.99
CA PRO A 116 28.14 15.45 -3.56
C PRO A 116 27.07 14.38 -3.35
N VAL A 117 27.36 13.40 -2.48
CA VAL A 117 26.45 12.28 -2.16
C VAL A 117 26.22 12.13 -0.67
N ALA A 118 25.13 11.44 -0.30
CA ALA A 118 24.89 11.04 1.08
C ALA A 118 25.87 9.94 1.52
N LEU A 119 26.18 9.91 2.82
CA LEU A 119 27.11 8.92 3.41
C LEU A 119 26.68 7.47 3.14
N ASN A 120 25.37 7.20 3.17
CA ASN A 120 24.83 5.86 2.93
C ASN A 120 25.11 5.38 1.51
N VAL A 121 25.04 6.29 0.52
CA VAL A 121 25.34 5.97 -0.89
C VAL A 121 26.82 5.65 -1.05
N LEU A 122 27.69 6.48 -0.45
CA LEU A 122 29.14 6.21 -0.43
C LEU A 122 29.44 4.85 0.22
N LYS A 123 28.75 4.52 1.32
CA LYS A 123 28.91 3.24 2.02
C LYS A 123 28.48 2.04 1.16
N SER A 124 27.32 2.11 0.53
CA SER A 124 26.85 1.04 -0.37
C SER A 124 27.78 0.83 -1.56
N MET A 125 28.38 1.90 -2.09
CA MET A 125 29.41 1.80 -3.12
C MET A 125 30.72 1.22 -2.59
N GLY A 126 31.15 1.63 -1.40
CA GLY A 126 32.34 1.12 -0.72
C GLY A 126 32.26 -0.39 -0.49
N ASP A 127 31.15 -0.86 0.09
CA ASP A 127 30.86 -2.28 0.35
C ASP A 127 30.90 -3.13 -0.93
N ALA A 128 30.56 -2.55 -2.10
CA ALA A 128 30.57 -3.24 -3.39
C ALA A 128 31.94 -3.22 -4.10
N LEU A 129 32.86 -2.35 -3.68
CA LEU A 129 34.14 -2.07 -4.37
C LEU A 129 35.36 -2.61 -3.64
N VAL A 130 35.36 -2.58 -2.32
CA VAL A 130 36.51 -2.93 -1.48
C VAL A 130 36.04 -3.76 -0.28
N ASP A 131 36.82 -4.77 0.05
CA ASP A 131 36.54 -5.72 1.14
C ASP A 131 37.68 -5.60 2.18
N LEU A 132 37.47 -4.81 3.24
CA LEU A 132 38.50 -4.42 4.20
C LEU A 132 38.55 -5.32 5.42
N HIS A 133 39.46 -6.29 5.39
CA HIS A 133 39.63 -7.21 6.51
C HIS A 133 40.41 -6.55 7.67
N GLY A 134 39.68 -6.01 8.66
CA GLY A 134 40.20 -5.36 9.86
C GLY A 134 39.40 -5.65 11.14
N GLN A 135 39.67 -4.93 12.25
CA GLN A 135 39.08 -5.18 13.58
C GLN A 135 37.54 -5.02 13.65
N HIS A 136 36.87 -4.50 12.62
CA HIS A 136 35.46 -4.10 12.69
C HIS A 136 34.51 -4.66 11.62
N GLU A 137 34.94 -5.56 10.72
CA GLU A 137 34.18 -5.91 9.50
C GLU A 137 33.55 -7.32 9.45
N HIS A 138 33.31 -7.97 10.59
CA HIS A 138 32.77 -9.33 10.60
C HIS A 138 31.23 -9.44 10.48
N GLN A 139 30.48 -8.36 10.22
CA GLN A 139 29.04 -8.35 10.51
C GLN A 139 28.15 -9.24 9.62
N SER A 140 28.50 -9.55 8.37
CA SER A 140 27.63 -10.37 7.50
C SER A 140 27.65 -11.86 7.92
N LEU A 141 28.83 -12.45 8.08
CA LEU A 141 29.01 -13.84 8.55
C LEU A 141 28.52 -14.06 10.00
N LEU A 142 28.46 -13.02 10.82
CA LEU A 142 27.92 -13.12 12.18
C LEU A 142 26.38 -13.02 12.21
N ARG A 143 25.71 -12.68 11.10
CA ARG A 143 24.24 -12.66 10.98
C ARG A 143 23.74 -14.00 10.45
N SER A 144 22.98 -14.72 11.26
CA SER A 144 22.35 -16.00 10.90
C SER A 144 21.43 -15.89 9.68
N GLU A 145 20.82 -14.73 9.44
CA GLU A 145 19.96 -14.44 8.29
C GLU A 145 20.67 -14.64 6.94
N THR A 146 21.99 -14.50 6.89
CA THR A 146 22.78 -14.64 5.66
C THR A 146 23.25 -16.07 5.41
N HIS A 147 23.25 -16.92 6.43
CA HIS A 147 23.81 -18.28 6.38
C HIS A 147 23.05 -19.19 5.42
N ILE A 148 21.73 -18.98 5.28
CA ILE A 148 20.90 -19.71 4.32
C ILE A 148 21.31 -19.43 2.88
N GLY A 149 21.59 -18.17 2.54
CA GLY A 149 22.08 -17.78 1.23
C GLY A 149 23.44 -18.40 0.94
N MET A 150 24.35 -18.37 1.92
CA MET A 150 25.67 -19.01 1.78
C MET A 150 25.56 -20.53 1.55
N LEU A 151 24.64 -21.22 2.25
CA LEU A 151 24.40 -22.65 2.04
C LEU A 151 23.84 -22.92 0.63
N ASP A 152 22.95 -22.07 0.15
CA ASP A 152 22.38 -22.17 -1.20
C ASP A 152 23.46 -21.93 -2.28
N ASP A 153 24.38 -20.98 -2.05
CA ASP A 153 25.53 -20.71 -2.92
C ASP A 153 26.45 -21.93 -3.01
N PHE A 154 26.81 -22.55 -1.87
CA PHE A 154 27.62 -23.79 -1.85
C PHE A 154 26.98 -24.95 -2.62
N GLY A 155 25.65 -24.99 -2.64
CA GLY A 155 24.88 -26.03 -3.29
C GLY A 155 24.50 -25.77 -4.74
N GLY A 156 24.71 -24.54 -5.24
CA GLY A 156 24.13 -24.10 -6.51
C GLY A 156 22.60 -24.19 -6.51
N LEU A 157 21.94 -23.93 -5.38
CA LEU A 157 20.49 -24.14 -5.21
C LEU A 157 19.62 -23.00 -5.77
N HIS A 158 20.22 -21.97 -6.38
CA HIS A 158 19.50 -20.79 -6.87
C HIS A 158 18.28 -21.10 -7.75
N GLY A 159 18.36 -22.15 -8.58
CA GLY A 159 17.22 -22.58 -9.40
C GLY A 159 16.02 -23.04 -8.56
N LEU A 160 16.26 -23.85 -7.52
CA LEU A 160 15.21 -24.33 -6.61
C LEU A 160 14.69 -23.20 -5.71
N VAL A 161 15.58 -22.29 -5.28
CA VAL A 161 15.20 -21.09 -4.53
C VAL A 161 14.30 -20.19 -5.38
N ALA A 162 14.62 -19.97 -6.65
CA ALA A 162 13.81 -19.16 -7.56
C ALA A 162 12.43 -19.80 -7.85
N GLU A 163 12.40 -21.12 -8.05
CA GLU A 163 11.15 -21.88 -8.23
C GLU A 163 10.25 -21.74 -7.00
N TYR A 164 10.80 -21.98 -5.82
CA TYR A 164 10.09 -21.80 -4.55
C TYR A 164 9.61 -20.36 -4.38
N ARG A 165 10.49 -19.37 -4.56
CA ARG A 165 10.20 -17.95 -4.38
C ARG A 165 9.05 -17.48 -5.27
N THR A 166 9.03 -17.89 -6.54
CA THR A 166 7.93 -17.57 -7.46
C THR A 166 6.59 -18.06 -6.93
N SER A 167 6.55 -19.30 -6.43
CA SER A 167 5.34 -19.87 -5.84
C SER A 167 4.94 -19.21 -4.52
N TYR A 168 5.93 -18.82 -3.70
CA TYR A 168 5.74 -18.13 -2.43
C TYR A 168 5.20 -16.71 -2.61
N ASP A 169 5.77 -15.94 -3.52
CA ASP A 169 5.35 -14.56 -3.80
C ASP A 169 3.92 -14.54 -4.34
N THR A 170 3.58 -15.46 -5.24
CA THR A 170 2.22 -15.63 -5.76
C THR A 170 1.25 -16.02 -4.64
N LEU A 171 1.65 -16.94 -3.75
CA LEU A 171 0.82 -17.37 -2.63
C LEU A 171 0.56 -16.23 -1.64
N THR A 172 1.60 -15.47 -1.31
CA THR A 172 1.52 -14.29 -0.43
C THR A 172 0.61 -13.22 -1.02
N GLY A 173 0.70 -12.98 -2.33
CA GLY A 173 -0.19 -12.06 -3.06
C GLY A 173 -1.66 -12.48 -2.98
N LEU A 174 -1.97 -13.76 -3.22
CA LEU A 174 -3.34 -14.27 -3.10
C LEU A 174 -3.88 -14.20 -1.67
N PHE A 175 -3.02 -14.41 -0.66
CA PHE A 175 -3.40 -14.24 0.75
C PHE A 175 -3.75 -12.79 1.08
N ALA A 176 -2.94 -11.83 0.63
CA ALA A 176 -3.21 -10.41 0.84
C ALA A 176 -4.53 -9.98 0.16
N GLU A 177 -4.79 -10.48 -1.05
CA GLU A 177 -6.04 -10.27 -1.76
C GLU A 177 -7.24 -10.84 -0.98
N TYR A 178 -7.11 -12.05 -0.44
CA TYR A 178 -8.16 -12.71 0.35
C TYR A 178 -8.50 -11.94 1.61
N GLU A 179 -7.50 -11.52 2.39
CA GLU A 179 -7.73 -10.77 3.62
C GLU A 179 -8.33 -9.39 3.34
N SER A 180 -7.87 -8.71 2.29
CA SER A 180 -8.49 -7.45 1.84
C SER A 180 -9.97 -7.64 1.48
N LEU A 181 -10.27 -8.70 0.72
CA LEU A 181 -11.63 -9.01 0.29
C LEU A 181 -12.54 -9.37 1.48
N LYS A 182 -12.02 -10.15 2.41
CA LYS A 182 -12.73 -10.57 3.63
C LYS A 182 -12.95 -9.43 4.62
N ALA A 183 -11.98 -8.52 4.77
CA ALA A 183 -12.14 -7.31 5.55
C ALA A 183 -13.26 -6.43 4.96
N ARG A 184 -13.31 -6.30 3.63
CA ARG A 184 -14.37 -5.58 2.92
C ARG A 184 -15.73 -6.25 3.06
N GLU A 185 -15.81 -7.59 2.94
CA GLU A 185 -17.02 -8.37 3.19
C GLU A 185 -17.56 -8.08 4.60
N ARG A 186 -16.70 -8.15 5.63
CA ARG A 186 -17.09 -7.89 7.01
C ARG A 186 -17.64 -6.48 7.22
N GLN A 187 -16.96 -5.46 6.68
CA GLN A 187 -17.43 -4.08 6.78
C GLN A 187 -18.80 -3.89 6.12
N LEU A 188 -19.05 -4.52 4.97
CA LEU A 188 -20.34 -4.46 4.30
C LEU A 188 -21.41 -5.25 5.03
N LYS A 189 -21.07 -6.40 5.62
CA LYS A 189 -21.97 -7.24 6.42
C LYS A 189 -22.43 -6.52 7.68
N GLU A 190 -21.55 -5.78 8.34
CA GLU A 190 -21.88 -4.93 9.49
C GLU A 190 -22.84 -3.78 9.11
N ARG A 191 -22.76 -3.28 7.87
CA ARG A 191 -23.66 -2.24 7.34
C ARG A 191 -24.92 -2.81 6.69
N ARG A 192 -25.00 -4.12 6.48
CA ARG A 192 -26.10 -4.80 5.77
C ARG A 192 -27.44 -4.53 6.42
N ASP A 193 -27.55 -4.73 7.73
CA ASP A 193 -28.82 -4.56 8.45
C ASP A 193 -29.32 -3.11 8.36
N LEU A 194 -28.39 -2.14 8.43
CA LEU A 194 -28.70 -0.73 8.25
C LEU A 194 -29.18 -0.43 6.82
N TYR A 195 -28.48 -0.93 5.81
CA TYR A 195 -28.82 -0.73 4.41
C TYR A 195 -30.15 -1.40 4.04
N GLU A 196 -30.41 -2.60 4.55
CA GLU A 196 -31.67 -3.30 4.35
C GLU A 196 -32.84 -2.52 4.96
N PHE A 197 -32.63 -1.96 6.17
CA PHE A 197 -33.62 -1.07 6.79
C PHE A 197 -33.87 0.20 5.96
N GLN A 198 -32.81 0.88 5.51
CA GLN A 198 -32.93 2.11 4.70
C GLN A 198 -33.59 1.86 3.36
N MET A 199 -33.26 0.75 2.68
CA MET A 199 -33.90 0.37 1.42
C MET A 199 -35.38 0.09 1.62
N LYS A 200 -35.76 -0.68 2.66
CA LYS A 200 -37.17 -0.93 3.00
C LYS A 200 -37.93 0.37 3.26
N GLU A 201 -37.36 1.27 4.07
CA GLU A 201 -37.98 2.55 4.40
C GLU A 201 -38.23 3.42 3.15
N ILE A 202 -37.26 3.50 2.22
CA ILE A 202 -37.40 4.28 0.99
C ILE A 202 -38.36 3.59 0.00
N ASP A 203 -38.25 2.27 -0.15
CA ASP A 203 -39.07 1.49 -1.09
C ASP A 203 -40.55 1.42 -0.67
N GLU A 204 -40.86 1.47 0.63
CA GLU A 204 -42.24 1.57 1.15
C GLU A 204 -42.93 2.87 0.75
N VAL A 205 -42.21 4.00 0.77
CA VAL A 205 -42.75 5.30 0.35
C VAL A 205 -42.75 5.43 -1.18
N ASN A 206 -41.79 4.81 -1.86
CA ASN A 206 -41.62 4.81 -3.31
C ASN A 206 -41.74 6.22 -3.93
N PRO A 207 -40.84 7.15 -3.58
CA PRO A 207 -40.89 8.52 -4.07
C PRO A 207 -40.61 8.59 -5.57
N THR A 208 -41.36 9.42 -6.30
CA THR A 208 -41.13 9.68 -7.73
C THR A 208 -40.59 11.08 -7.99
N LEU A 209 -39.81 11.24 -9.06
CA LEU A 209 -39.33 12.56 -9.47
C LEU A 209 -40.52 13.49 -9.74
N ASP A 210 -40.39 14.76 -9.35
CA ASP A 210 -41.41 15.81 -9.54
C ASP A 210 -42.76 15.57 -8.85
N GLU A 211 -42.88 14.53 -8.02
CA GLU A 211 -44.10 14.26 -7.22
C GLU A 211 -44.39 15.40 -6.26
N GLU A 212 -43.37 15.87 -5.56
CA GLU A 212 -43.48 16.96 -4.58
C GLU A 212 -43.93 18.27 -5.24
N ILE A 213 -43.48 18.55 -6.47
CA ILE A 213 -43.85 19.75 -7.21
C ILE A 213 -45.35 19.71 -7.53
N ARG A 214 -45.81 18.60 -8.12
CA ARG A 214 -47.22 18.40 -8.48
C ARG A 214 -48.14 18.46 -7.27
N LEU A 215 -47.76 17.78 -6.18
CA LEU A 215 -48.54 17.76 -4.94
C LEU A 215 -48.61 19.13 -4.27
N ASN A 216 -47.54 19.93 -4.30
CA ASN A 216 -47.57 21.30 -3.76
C ASN A 216 -48.43 22.25 -4.60
N GLU A 217 -48.42 22.09 -5.92
CA GLU A 217 -49.32 22.85 -6.81
C GLU A 217 -50.79 22.50 -6.55
N GLU A 218 -51.10 21.21 -6.45
CA GLU A 218 -52.44 20.70 -6.12
C GLU A 218 -52.88 21.18 -4.72
N LEU A 219 -52.00 21.07 -3.71
CA LEU A 219 -52.24 21.55 -2.35
C LEU A 219 -52.59 23.04 -2.33
N ARG A 220 -51.81 23.86 -3.03
CA ARG A 220 -52.04 25.31 -3.09
C ARG A 220 -53.41 25.66 -3.67
N ILE A 221 -53.85 24.93 -4.69
CA ILE A 221 -55.17 25.14 -5.30
C ILE A 221 -56.28 24.73 -4.31
N LEU A 222 -56.16 23.55 -3.69
CA LEU A 222 -57.16 23.03 -2.75
C LEU A 222 -57.30 23.89 -1.49
N GLU A 223 -56.19 24.35 -0.90
CA GLU A 223 -56.20 25.24 0.27
C GLU A 223 -56.84 26.60 -0.02
N ASN A 224 -56.81 27.04 -1.28
CA ASN A 224 -57.40 28.31 -1.72
C ASN A 224 -58.69 28.11 -2.51
N ALA A 225 -59.26 26.89 -2.55
CA ALA A 225 -60.42 26.57 -3.39
C ALA A 225 -61.63 27.47 -3.07
N GLU A 226 -61.88 27.73 -1.78
CA GLU A 226 -63.00 28.57 -1.33
C GLU A 226 -62.82 30.01 -1.79
N LYS A 227 -61.63 30.57 -1.57
CA LYS A 227 -61.29 31.92 -2.02
C LYS A 227 -61.34 32.05 -3.55
N LEU A 228 -60.87 31.03 -4.28
CA LEU A 228 -60.93 30.99 -5.74
C LEU A 228 -62.38 30.95 -6.22
N PHE A 229 -63.24 30.15 -5.57
CA PHE A 229 -64.65 30.06 -5.89
C PHE A 229 -65.36 31.39 -5.66
N GLU A 230 -65.20 32.00 -4.50
CA GLU A 230 -65.80 33.30 -4.18
C GLU A 230 -65.35 34.40 -5.15
N ALA A 231 -64.04 34.51 -5.38
CA ALA A 231 -63.47 35.54 -6.25
C ALA A 231 -63.92 35.37 -7.72
N THR A 232 -63.96 34.14 -8.23
CA THR A 232 -64.42 33.88 -9.60
C THR A 232 -65.93 34.08 -9.75
N SER A 233 -66.74 33.73 -8.76
CA SER A 233 -68.17 34.05 -8.75
C SER A 233 -68.41 35.56 -8.78
N GLN A 234 -67.68 36.34 -7.97
CA GLN A 234 -67.76 37.80 -7.98
C GLN A 234 -67.33 38.41 -9.32
N LEU A 235 -66.23 37.90 -9.91
CA LEU A 235 -65.79 38.33 -11.24
C LEU A 235 -66.85 38.03 -12.31
N HIS A 236 -67.47 36.85 -12.28
CA HIS A 236 -68.54 36.51 -13.21
C HIS A 236 -69.73 37.47 -13.07
N GLN A 237 -70.11 37.78 -11.84
CA GLN A 237 -71.18 38.75 -11.55
C GLN A 237 -70.85 40.15 -12.08
N MET A 238 -69.62 40.64 -11.87
CA MET A 238 -69.19 41.96 -12.35
C MET A 238 -69.11 42.05 -13.89
N LEU A 239 -68.70 40.97 -14.55
CA LEU A 239 -68.46 40.98 -15.99
C LEU A 239 -69.72 40.71 -16.81
N TYR A 240 -70.67 39.92 -16.30
CA TYR A 240 -71.80 39.41 -17.11
C TYR A 240 -73.18 39.43 -16.45
N GLU A 241 -73.34 39.06 -15.17
CA GLU A 241 -74.68 38.88 -14.57
C GLU A 241 -75.24 40.10 -13.80
N GLY A 242 -74.40 41.06 -13.43
CA GLY A 242 -74.82 42.23 -12.64
C GLY A 242 -75.62 43.26 -13.45
N GLU A 243 -76.44 44.08 -12.77
CA GLU A 243 -77.22 45.17 -13.41
C GLU A 243 -76.36 46.18 -14.19
N THR A 244 -75.08 46.30 -13.81
CA THR A 244 -74.07 47.14 -14.46
C THR A 244 -72.91 46.30 -15.03
N ALA A 245 -73.21 45.11 -15.54
CA ALA A 245 -72.23 44.22 -16.14
C ALA A 245 -71.41 44.92 -17.23
N VAL A 246 -70.08 44.75 -17.17
CA VAL A 246 -69.13 45.39 -18.09
C VAL A 246 -69.41 44.98 -19.54
N TYR A 247 -69.74 43.70 -19.76
CA TYR A 247 -70.09 43.19 -21.08
C TYR A 247 -71.30 43.93 -21.68
N ASP A 248 -72.39 44.04 -20.92
CA ASP A 248 -73.60 44.74 -21.35
C ASP A 248 -73.38 46.24 -21.55
N ALA A 249 -72.52 46.87 -20.75
CA ALA A 249 -72.13 48.25 -20.92
C ALA A 249 -71.35 48.46 -22.24
N LEU A 250 -70.41 47.57 -22.56
CA LEU A 250 -69.65 47.62 -23.81
C LEU A 250 -70.54 47.37 -25.03
N VAL A 251 -71.48 46.43 -24.96
CA VAL A 251 -72.44 46.19 -26.05
C VAL A 251 -73.32 47.42 -26.29
N ARG A 252 -73.78 48.09 -25.22
CA ARG A 252 -74.53 49.35 -25.32
C ARG A 252 -73.70 50.47 -25.92
N ALA A 253 -72.46 50.66 -25.45
CA ALA A 253 -71.54 51.67 -25.99
C ALA A 253 -71.23 51.43 -27.47
N ARG A 254 -70.99 50.17 -27.86
CA ARG A 254 -70.80 49.77 -29.25
C ARG A 254 -72.00 50.15 -30.13
N ASN A 255 -73.23 49.88 -29.67
CA ASN A 255 -74.43 50.23 -30.43
C ASN A 255 -74.56 51.75 -30.62
N GLN A 256 -74.27 52.54 -29.58
CA GLN A 256 -74.26 54.01 -29.71
C GLN A 256 -73.16 54.51 -30.66
N LEU A 257 -71.96 53.92 -30.61
CA LEU A 257 -70.88 54.24 -31.56
C LEU A 257 -71.25 53.85 -32.99
N GLN A 258 -72.04 52.79 -33.17
CA GLN A 258 -72.57 52.41 -34.48
C GLN A 258 -73.54 53.47 -35.02
N ASP A 259 -74.48 53.93 -34.20
CA ASP A 259 -75.41 55.01 -34.57
C ASP A 259 -74.65 56.30 -34.91
N LEU A 260 -73.58 56.62 -34.19
CA LEU A 260 -72.71 57.76 -34.47
C LEU A 260 -71.88 57.59 -35.74
N ALA A 261 -71.39 56.37 -36.02
CA ALA A 261 -70.62 56.06 -37.23
C ALA A 261 -71.45 56.19 -38.52
N GLU A 262 -72.78 56.05 -38.43
CA GLU A 262 -73.70 56.35 -39.55
C GLU A 262 -73.75 57.85 -39.89
N ILE A 263 -73.46 58.72 -38.91
CA ILE A 263 -73.42 60.18 -39.07
C ILE A 263 -72.02 60.64 -39.49
N ASP A 264 -70.98 60.19 -38.78
CA ASP A 264 -69.58 60.53 -39.04
C ASP A 264 -68.70 59.28 -38.98
N LYS A 265 -68.06 58.96 -40.11
CA LYS A 265 -67.19 57.78 -40.25
C LYS A 265 -65.99 57.77 -39.31
N GLN A 266 -65.61 58.91 -38.71
CA GLN A 266 -64.53 58.94 -37.71
C GLN A 266 -64.81 58.05 -36.48
N PHE A 267 -66.06 57.71 -36.20
CA PHE A 267 -66.43 56.82 -35.10
C PHE A 267 -66.32 55.32 -35.44
N GLU A 268 -66.08 54.94 -36.70
CA GLU A 268 -66.05 53.55 -37.14
C GLU A 268 -64.91 52.75 -36.49
N ASP A 269 -63.72 53.35 -36.38
CA ASP A 269 -62.57 52.74 -35.72
C ASP A 269 -62.83 52.49 -34.22
N MET A 270 -63.40 53.48 -33.52
CA MET A 270 -63.74 53.34 -32.10
C MET A 270 -64.86 52.32 -31.86
N ARG A 271 -65.83 52.20 -32.79
CA ARG A 271 -66.83 51.13 -32.76
C ARG A 271 -66.18 49.75 -32.86
N ASN A 272 -65.20 49.60 -33.74
CA ASN A 272 -64.45 48.34 -33.92
C ASN A 272 -63.61 47.99 -32.69
N GLU A 273 -62.98 48.99 -32.07
CA GLU A 273 -62.26 48.81 -30.80
C GLU A 273 -63.21 48.38 -29.67
N CYS A 274 -64.38 49.02 -29.55
CA CYS A 274 -65.39 48.67 -28.54
C CYS A 274 -65.95 47.25 -28.76
N GLN A 275 -66.18 46.85 -30.00
CA GLN A 275 -66.56 45.48 -30.36
C GLN A 275 -65.47 44.46 -29.97
N SER A 276 -64.20 44.78 -30.23
CA SER A 276 -63.07 43.94 -29.84
C SER A 276 -62.96 43.81 -28.31
N ALA A 277 -63.14 44.91 -27.58
CA ALA A 277 -63.17 44.91 -26.11
C ALA A 277 -64.31 44.04 -25.55
N ALA A 278 -65.52 44.14 -26.12
CA ALA A 278 -66.65 43.29 -25.74
C ALA A 278 -66.35 41.80 -25.97
N ALA A 279 -65.70 41.45 -27.08
CA ALA A 279 -65.29 40.08 -27.37
C ALA A 279 -64.28 39.56 -26.34
N ILE A 280 -63.24 40.33 -26.01
CA ILE A 280 -62.23 39.98 -25.00
C ILE A 280 -62.89 39.76 -23.62
N VAL A 281 -63.77 40.67 -23.20
CA VAL A 281 -64.50 40.53 -21.93
C VAL A 281 -65.37 39.27 -21.94
N GLY A 282 -66.05 38.97 -23.04
CA GLY A 282 -66.84 37.75 -23.20
C GLY A 282 -66.00 36.46 -23.08
N GLU A 283 -64.77 36.46 -23.58
CA GLU A 283 -63.84 35.33 -23.41
C GLU A 283 -63.41 35.15 -21.96
N ILE A 284 -63.08 36.25 -21.26
CA ILE A 284 -62.72 36.23 -19.84
C ILE A 284 -63.88 35.67 -19.01
N THR A 285 -65.11 36.13 -19.26
CA THR A 285 -66.31 35.62 -18.57
C THR A 285 -66.46 34.11 -18.75
N LYS A 286 -66.34 33.60 -19.98
CA LYS A 286 -66.43 32.16 -20.27
C LYS A 286 -65.35 31.37 -19.54
N PHE A 287 -64.12 31.89 -19.49
CA PHE A 287 -63.04 31.26 -18.74
C PHE A 287 -63.36 31.19 -17.24
N VAL A 288 -63.76 32.31 -16.63
CA VAL A 288 -64.11 32.40 -15.21
C VAL A 288 -65.26 31.46 -14.86
N GLN A 289 -66.30 31.41 -15.68
CA GLN A 289 -67.44 30.50 -15.52
C GLN A 289 -67.01 29.03 -15.60
N SER A 290 -66.21 28.68 -16.62
CA SER A 290 -65.71 27.32 -16.78
C SER A 290 -64.77 26.91 -15.63
N TYR A 291 -63.94 27.83 -15.16
CA TYR A 291 -63.04 27.57 -14.03
C TYR A 291 -63.83 27.34 -12.74
N ASN A 292 -64.78 28.22 -12.43
CA ASN A 292 -65.62 28.13 -11.23
C ASN A 292 -66.39 26.79 -11.16
N SER A 293 -66.94 26.33 -12.30
CA SER A 293 -67.64 25.03 -12.39
C SER A 293 -66.76 23.80 -12.12
N LYS A 294 -65.44 23.94 -12.16
CA LYS A 294 -64.46 22.87 -11.92
C LYS A 294 -63.89 22.88 -10.50
N ILE A 295 -64.20 23.89 -9.69
CA ILE A 295 -63.67 23.97 -8.32
C ILE A 295 -64.41 22.92 -7.48
N GLU A 296 -63.68 21.92 -7.01
CA GLU A 296 -64.18 20.90 -6.10
C GLU A 296 -63.60 21.09 -4.70
N PHE A 297 -64.48 21.03 -3.70
CA PHE A 297 -64.10 21.06 -2.29
C PHE A 297 -63.90 19.63 -1.78
N ASN A 298 -62.65 19.16 -1.82
CA ASN A 298 -62.32 17.80 -1.40
C ASN A 298 -61.40 17.78 -0.16
N PRO A 299 -61.96 17.74 1.06
CA PRO A 299 -61.17 17.72 2.30
C PRO A 299 -60.41 16.41 2.50
N GLU A 300 -60.92 15.28 1.99
CA GLU A 300 -60.24 13.99 2.09
C GLU A 300 -58.95 14.00 1.25
N ARG A 301 -59.04 14.49 0.01
CA ARG A 301 -57.89 14.65 -0.87
C ARG A 301 -56.84 15.62 -0.30
N LEU A 302 -57.28 16.69 0.36
CA LEU A 302 -56.39 17.64 1.00
C LEU A 302 -55.53 16.97 2.08
N GLU A 303 -56.13 16.13 2.93
CA GLU A 303 -55.40 15.40 3.96
C GLU A 303 -54.51 14.30 3.37
N GLU A 304 -54.95 13.58 2.34
CA GLU A 304 -54.10 12.60 1.62
C GLU A 304 -52.81 13.26 1.10
N ILE A 305 -52.92 14.45 0.49
CA ILE A 305 -51.78 15.19 -0.04
C ILE A 305 -50.85 15.63 1.08
N ARG A 306 -51.40 16.10 2.21
CA ARG A 306 -50.61 16.50 3.40
C ARG A 306 -49.86 15.32 4.01
N GLU A 307 -50.51 14.17 4.17
CA GLU A 307 -49.87 12.95 4.66
C GLU A 307 -48.74 12.50 3.72
N ARG A 308 -49.01 12.51 2.40
CA ARG A 308 -48.02 12.13 1.39
C ARG A 308 -46.81 13.07 1.38
N LEU A 309 -47.03 14.39 1.39
CA LEU A 309 -45.96 15.40 1.49
C LEU A 309 -45.18 15.28 2.82
N GLY A 310 -45.86 14.92 3.92
CA GLY A 310 -45.23 14.62 5.20
C GLY A 310 -44.26 13.44 5.13
N ALA A 311 -44.68 12.34 4.50
CA ALA A 311 -43.82 11.16 4.28
C ALA A 311 -42.59 11.51 3.43
N LEU A 312 -42.78 12.26 2.33
CA LEU A 312 -41.68 12.72 1.47
C LEU A 312 -40.70 13.63 2.23
N SER A 313 -41.22 14.54 3.08
CA SER A 313 -40.40 15.44 3.90
C SER A 313 -39.55 14.68 4.94
N MET A 314 -40.10 13.64 5.56
CA MET A 314 -39.36 12.79 6.51
C MET A 314 -38.19 12.07 5.84
N LEU A 315 -38.39 11.53 4.63
CA LEU A 315 -37.30 10.92 3.84
C LEU A 315 -36.23 11.94 3.47
N LYS A 316 -36.62 13.12 2.97
CA LYS A 316 -35.69 14.21 2.66
C LYS A 316 -34.84 14.57 3.87
N LYS A 317 -35.44 14.69 5.05
CA LYS A 317 -34.72 15.02 6.30
C LYS A 317 -33.68 13.97 6.67
N LYS A 318 -33.95 12.68 6.41
CA LYS A 318 -33.05 11.56 6.73
C LYS A 318 -31.95 11.34 5.69
N TYR A 319 -32.22 11.57 4.39
CA TYR A 319 -31.40 11.05 3.28
C TYR A 319 -30.90 12.10 2.27
N GLY A 320 -30.75 13.37 2.66
CA GLY A 320 -29.99 14.34 1.85
C GLY A 320 -30.75 15.60 1.43
N GLY A 321 -31.88 15.91 2.05
CA GLY A 321 -32.58 17.20 1.94
C GLY A 321 -33.41 17.40 0.67
N THR A 322 -33.10 16.69 -0.41
CA THR A 322 -33.85 16.70 -1.68
C THR A 322 -34.32 15.30 -2.06
N LEU A 323 -35.35 15.21 -2.90
CA LEU A 323 -35.89 13.92 -3.34
C LEU A 323 -34.90 13.19 -4.26
N ASP A 324 -34.17 13.94 -5.09
CA ASP A 324 -33.09 13.41 -5.93
C ASP A 324 -32.03 12.72 -5.09
N ALA A 325 -31.60 13.33 -3.99
CA ALA A 325 -30.62 12.77 -3.08
C ALA A 325 -31.12 11.46 -2.44
N VAL A 326 -32.41 11.37 -2.08
CA VAL A 326 -32.99 10.14 -1.53
C VAL A 326 -32.96 9.01 -2.56
N ILE A 327 -33.35 9.29 -3.81
CA ILE A 327 -33.37 8.30 -4.90
C ILE A 327 -31.95 7.85 -5.25
N GLU A 328 -31.01 8.79 -5.32
CA GLU A 328 -29.60 8.51 -5.56
C GLU A 328 -28.98 7.68 -4.42
N HIS A 329 -29.28 8.03 -3.17
CA HIS A 329 -28.86 7.28 -1.98
C HIS A 329 -29.36 5.84 -2.02
N ARG A 330 -30.65 5.64 -2.33
CA ARG A 330 -31.23 4.29 -2.53
C ARG A 330 -30.49 3.53 -3.62
N ALA A 331 -30.26 4.13 -4.77
CA ALA A 331 -29.55 3.50 -5.88
C ALA A 331 -28.10 3.13 -5.51
N SER A 332 -27.42 3.99 -4.74
CA SER A 332 -26.07 3.74 -4.24
C SER A 332 -26.03 2.54 -3.29
N ILE A 333 -26.95 2.48 -2.32
CA ILE A 333 -27.06 1.36 -1.38
C ILE A 333 -27.32 0.05 -2.14
N GLY A 334 -28.23 0.07 -3.13
CA GLY A 334 -28.54 -1.12 -3.93
C GLY A 334 -27.32 -1.68 -4.67
N LYS A 335 -26.45 -0.81 -5.20
CA LYS A 335 -25.18 -1.22 -5.82
C LYS A 335 -24.22 -1.83 -4.81
N GLU A 336 -24.05 -1.21 -3.64
CA GLU A 336 -23.19 -1.75 -2.57
C GLU A 336 -23.69 -3.11 -2.07
N PHE A 337 -25.00 -3.28 -1.95
CA PHE A 337 -25.63 -4.53 -1.53
C PHE A 337 -25.44 -5.66 -2.55
N ALA A 338 -25.60 -5.37 -3.85
CA ALA A 338 -25.36 -6.37 -4.90
C ALA A 338 -23.90 -6.84 -4.94
N ILE A 339 -22.95 -5.94 -4.68
CA ILE A 339 -21.53 -6.30 -4.54
C ILE A 339 -21.34 -7.21 -3.32
N ALA A 340 -22.06 -6.93 -2.21
CA ALA A 340 -22.00 -7.74 -0.99
C ALA A 340 -22.37 -9.22 -1.20
N GLU A 341 -23.33 -9.51 -2.09
CA GLU A 341 -23.75 -10.89 -2.39
C GLU A 341 -22.74 -11.69 -3.22
N ASN A 342 -21.86 -11.02 -3.99
CA ASN A 342 -20.91 -11.69 -4.86
C ASN A 342 -19.60 -12.12 -4.14
N PHE A 343 -19.31 -11.57 -2.96
CA PHE A 343 -18.08 -11.90 -2.22
C PHE A 343 -17.99 -13.37 -1.83
N ASP A 344 -19.10 -14.02 -1.45
CA ASP A 344 -19.10 -15.44 -1.07
C ASP A 344 -18.58 -16.33 -2.22
N GLY A 345 -18.93 -15.97 -3.47
CA GLY A 345 -18.48 -16.68 -4.65
C GLY A 345 -16.99 -16.42 -4.96
N GLU A 346 -16.55 -15.17 -4.85
CA GLU A 346 -15.17 -14.78 -5.10
C GLU A 346 -14.21 -15.33 -4.04
N LEU A 347 -14.56 -15.24 -2.75
CA LEU A 347 -13.80 -15.80 -1.64
C LEU A 347 -13.60 -17.31 -1.80
N LYS A 348 -14.64 -18.07 -2.19
CA LYS A 348 -14.52 -19.52 -2.45
C LYS A 348 -13.57 -19.84 -3.60
N LYS A 349 -13.60 -19.07 -4.69
CA LYS A 349 -12.65 -19.23 -5.81
C LYS A 349 -11.22 -18.97 -5.35
N LEU A 350 -11.02 -17.92 -4.57
CA LEU A 350 -9.71 -17.54 -4.06
C LEU A 350 -9.16 -18.57 -3.05
N GLU A 351 -10.00 -19.09 -2.15
CA GLU A 351 -9.66 -20.19 -1.23
C GLU A 351 -9.22 -21.46 -1.97
N SER A 352 -9.93 -21.83 -3.05
CA SER A 352 -9.56 -22.98 -3.87
C SER A 352 -8.19 -22.78 -4.53
N ARG A 353 -7.94 -21.58 -5.09
CA ARG A 353 -6.67 -21.22 -5.73
C ARG A 353 -5.52 -21.23 -4.71
N ILE A 354 -5.71 -20.61 -3.55
CA ILE A 354 -4.77 -20.62 -2.42
C ILE A 354 -4.45 -22.06 -2.01
N GLY A 355 -5.45 -22.93 -1.87
CA GLY A 355 -5.26 -24.33 -1.50
C GLY A 355 -4.40 -25.09 -2.51
N SER A 356 -4.67 -24.92 -3.82
CA SER A 356 -3.89 -25.55 -4.88
C SER A 356 -2.43 -25.07 -4.92
N LEU A 357 -2.22 -23.77 -4.86
CA LEU A 357 -0.88 -23.17 -4.92
C LEU A 357 -0.07 -23.47 -3.64
N ARG A 358 -0.72 -23.50 -2.48
CA ARG A 358 -0.09 -23.92 -1.23
C ARG A 358 0.49 -25.33 -1.35
N LYS A 359 -0.21 -26.26 -2.01
CA LYS A 359 0.30 -27.62 -2.23
C LYS A 359 1.59 -27.60 -3.05
N THR A 360 1.59 -26.90 -4.19
CA THR A 360 2.78 -26.77 -5.05
C THR A 360 3.95 -26.07 -4.35
N CYS A 361 3.66 -25.02 -3.58
CA CYS A 361 4.66 -24.32 -2.76
C CYS A 361 5.24 -25.24 -1.67
N SER A 362 4.40 -26.10 -1.08
CA SER A 362 4.84 -27.07 -0.08
C SER A 362 5.76 -28.14 -0.65
N GLU A 363 5.44 -28.70 -1.81
CA GLU A 363 6.27 -29.67 -2.51
C GLU A 363 7.65 -29.06 -2.87
N SER A 364 7.66 -27.80 -3.32
CA SER A 364 8.89 -27.07 -3.64
C SER A 364 9.72 -26.75 -2.38
N ALA A 365 9.07 -26.34 -1.29
CA ALA A 365 9.74 -26.09 -0.02
C ALA A 365 10.41 -27.35 0.56
N GLN A 366 9.70 -28.49 0.53
CA GLN A 366 10.25 -29.77 0.99
C GLN A 366 11.45 -30.21 0.17
N ARG A 367 11.37 -30.08 -1.17
CA ARG A 367 12.47 -30.41 -2.08
C ARG A 367 13.70 -29.53 -1.83
N LEU A 368 13.51 -28.23 -1.62
CA LEU A 368 14.59 -27.30 -1.28
C LEU A 368 15.24 -27.65 0.06
N SER A 369 14.43 -27.92 1.09
CA SER A 369 14.91 -28.31 2.42
C SER A 369 15.68 -29.64 2.40
N ALA A 370 15.18 -30.65 1.69
CA ALA A 370 15.88 -31.92 1.51
C ALA A 370 17.25 -31.73 0.85
N LYS A 371 17.34 -30.88 -0.18
CA LYS A 371 18.61 -30.57 -0.85
C LYS A 371 19.59 -29.82 0.06
N ARG A 372 19.11 -28.90 0.90
CA ARG A 372 19.95 -28.23 1.91
C ARG A 372 20.51 -29.21 2.93
N GLN A 373 19.69 -30.12 3.45
CA GLN A 373 20.12 -31.17 4.39
C GLN A 373 21.18 -32.11 3.77
N GLU A 374 21.03 -32.47 2.49
CA GLU A 374 22.02 -33.27 1.75
C GLU A 374 23.38 -32.56 1.61
N LEU A 375 23.40 -31.22 1.58
CA LEU A 375 24.64 -30.44 1.44
C LEU A 375 25.40 -30.27 2.76
N VAL A 376 24.73 -30.31 3.91
CA VAL A 376 25.33 -30.08 5.23
C VAL A 376 26.60 -30.92 5.45
N PRO A 377 26.61 -32.26 5.24
CA PRO A 377 27.81 -33.06 5.47
C PRO A 377 28.98 -32.68 4.53
N ARG A 378 28.67 -32.27 3.29
CA ARG A 378 29.67 -31.86 2.31
C ARG A 378 30.30 -30.54 2.71
N VAL A 379 29.49 -29.54 3.08
CA VAL A 379 29.96 -28.23 3.54
C VAL A 379 30.80 -28.37 4.80
N ASN A 380 30.32 -29.12 5.79
CA ASN A 380 31.06 -29.37 7.04
C ASN A 380 32.47 -29.93 6.76
N ARG A 381 32.60 -30.89 5.83
CA ARG A 381 33.88 -31.49 5.46
C ARG A 381 34.80 -30.50 4.72
N LEU A 382 34.27 -29.75 3.75
CA LEU A 382 35.07 -28.80 2.97
C LEU A 382 35.61 -27.67 3.83
N VAL A 383 34.75 -27.11 4.70
CA VAL A 383 35.15 -26.02 5.61
C VAL A 383 36.17 -26.52 6.62
N ALA A 384 35.96 -27.69 7.25
CA ALA A 384 36.93 -28.26 8.19
C ALA A 384 38.31 -28.51 7.54
N ALA A 385 38.35 -28.99 6.30
CA ALA A 385 39.60 -29.20 5.56
C ALA A 385 40.33 -27.89 5.28
N GLU A 386 39.61 -26.82 4.95
CA GLU A 386 40.22 -25.51 4.67
C GLU A 386 40.66 -24.79 5.96
N LEU A 387 39.91 -24.92 7.06
CA LEU A 387 40.30 -24.44 8.39
C LEU A 387 41.63 -25.06 8.85
N THR A 388 41.83 -26.36 8.57
CA THR A 388 43.09 -27.06 8.88
C THR A 388 44.27 -26.42 8.15
N LYS A 389 44.12 -26.07 6.87
CA LYS A 389 45.17 -25.40 6.07
C LYS A 389 45.49 -23.99 6.56
N LEU A 390 44.49 -23.29 7.12
CA LEU A 390 44.63 -21.93 7.65
C LEU A 390 45.12 -21.90 9.11
N GLY A 391 45.63 -23.02 9.62
CA GLY A 391 46.25 -23.08 10.94
C GLY A 391 45.26 -23.24 12.10
N ILE A 392 44.09 -23.82 11.84
CA ILE A 392 43.11 -24.24 12.87
C ILE A 392 42.90 -25.77 12.73
N PRO A 393 43.89 -26.59 13.13
CA PRO A 393 43.89 -28.03 12.84
C PRO A 393 42.84 -28.84 13.61
N ASN A 394 42.37 -28.32 14.76
CA ASN A 394 41.34 -28.96 15.58
C ASN A 394 39.96 -28.28 15.44
N GLY A 395 39.80 -27.45 14.39
CA GLY A 395 38.57 -26.71 14.14
C GLY A 395 37.41 -27.63 13.76
N LYS A 396 36.28 -27.50 14.44
CA LYS A 396 35.01 -28.17 14.06
C LYS A 396 34.04 -27.14 13.51
N PHE A 397 33.46 -27.42 12.35
CA PHE A 397 32.43 -26.61 11.72
C PHE A 397 31.16 -27.45 11.53
N GLU A 398 30.01 -26.91 11.94
CA GLU A 398 28.73 -27.57 11.87
C GLU A 398 27.65 -26.60 11.36
N VAL A 399 27.02 -26.94 10.24
CA VAL A 399 25.80 -26.27 9.79
C VAL A 399 24.59 -26.93 10.43
N ARG A 400 23.76 -26.14 11.12
CA ARG A 400 22.46 -26.59 11.63
C ARG A 400 21.34 -26.00 10.78
N VAL A 401 20.41 -26.87 10.40
CA VAL A 401 19.22 -26.54 9.61
C VAL A 401 18.02 -26.90 10.46
N GLU A 402 17.28 -25.89 10.92
CA GLU A 402 16.11 -26.05 11.78
C GLU A 402 14.85 -25.55 11.08
N ASN A 403 13.70 -26.12 11.41
CA ASN A 403 12.42 -25.73 10.84
C ASN A 403 11.48 -25.26 11.95
N THR A 404 10.70 -24.21 11.68
CA THR A 404 9.68 -23.75 12.63
C THR A 404 8.37 -24.50 12.37
N ILE A 405 8.10 -25.51 13.20
CA ILE A 405 6.92 -26.38 13.08
C ILE A 405 5.68 -25.69 13.65
N ILE A 406 4.58 -25.77 12.91
CA ILE A 406 3.23 -25.43 13.32
C ILE A 406 2.54 -26.75 13.70
N PRO A 407 2.26 -26.99 15.00
CA PRO A 407 1.78 -28.28 15.48
C PRO A 407 0.40 -28.64 14.93
N ALA A 408 0.22 -29.91 14.58
CA ALA A 408 -1.08 -30.45 14.16
C ALA A 408 -2.08 -30.45 15.33
N PRO A 409 -3.38 -30.20 15.07
CA PRO A 409 -4.43 -30.30 16.08
C PRO A 409 -4.53 -31.75 16.64
N LYS A 410 -4.52 -31.89 17.96
CA LYS A 410 -4.31 -33.17 18.66
C LYS A 410 -5.50 -34.14 18.73
N ASN A 411 -6.69 -33.78 18.24
CA ASN A 411 -7.88 -34.63 18.41
C ASN A 411 -8.47 -35.04 17.06
N GLY A 412 -8.76 -36.33 16.92
CA GLY A 412 -9.29 -37.02 15.73
C GLY A 412 -10.68 -36.60 15.23
N GLN A 413 -10.98 -35.31 15.25
CA GLN A 413 -11.85 -34.71 14.25
C GLN A 413 -10.99 -34.36 13.04
N ASN A 414 -11.55 -34.43 11.83
CA ASN A 414 -10.91 -34.03 10.58
C ASN A 414 -10.57 -32.53 10.56
N ALA A 415 -9.65 -32.08 11.42
CA ALA A 415 -8.98 -30.82 11.28
C ALA A 415 -7.95 -31.02 10.16
N ARG A 416 -8.45 -31.06 8.93
CA ARG A 416 -7.61 -30.78 7.78
C ARG A 416 -6.94 -29.43 8.08
N LEU A 417 -5.65 -29.28 7.76
CA LEU A 417 -5.02 -27.98 7.54
C LEU A 417 -5.74 -27.30 6.35
N THR A 418 -7.01 -26.94 6.56
CA THR A 418 -7.95 -26.35 5.59
C THR A 418 -8.09 -24.86 5.83
N GLY A 419 -7.60 -24.36 6.95
CA GLY A 419 -7.76 -22.96 7.33
C GLY A 419 -6.70 -22.08 6.67
N ILE A 420 -7.17 -21.05 5.98
CA ILE A 420 -6.62 -19.71 6.19
C ILE A 420 -6.82 -19.44 7.68
N VAL A 421 -5.74 -19.54 8.48
CA VAL A 421 -5.85 -19.53 9.95
C VAL A 421 -5.96 -18.09 10.44
N GLY A 422 -7.13 -17.51 10.24
CA GLY A 422 -7.65 -16.43 11.05
C GLY A 422 -8.30 -17.00 12.31
N GLN A 423 -7.93 -16.41 13.44
CA GLN A 423 -8.50 -16.57 14.79
C GLN A 423 -8.09 -17.81 15.57
N ALA A 424 -7.00 -17.64 16.33
CA ALA A 424 -7.02 -17.86 17.78
C ALA A 424 -5.69 -17.47 18.46
N ARG A 425 -5.66 -17.49 19.79
CA ARG A 425 -4.48 -17.20 20.62
C ARG A 425 -3.78 -18.50 21.03
N LEU A 426 -2.49 -18.65 20.71
CA LEU A 426 -1.61 -19.67 21.30
C LEU A 426 -0.84 -19.07 22.49
N THR A 427 -1.11 -19.57 23.70
CA THR A 427 -0.23 -19.44 24.86
C THR A 427 0.67 -20.68 24.95
N GLY A 428 1.91 -20.58 24.46
CA GLY A 428 2.96 -21.57 24.76
C GLY A 428 3.81 -21.96 23.56
N ILE A 429 4.98 -21.33 23.45
CA ILE A 429 6.10 -21.83 22.65
C ILE A 429 6.63 -23.06 23.38
N ARG A 430 6.54 -24.25 22.79
CA ARG A 430 7.28 -25.43 23.27
C ARG A 430 8.57 -25.55 22.47
N GLN A 431 9.66 -25.05 23.04
CA GLN A 431 10.95 -25.72 22.86
C GLN A 431 10.88 -27.06 23.60
N ASN A 432 11.48 -28.10 23.03
CA ASN A 432 11.39 -29.48 23.52
C ASN A 432 11.58 -29.57 25.05
N GLY A 433 10.51 -29.98 25.77
CA GLY A 433 10.52 -30.19 27.22
C GLY A 433 9.12 -30.36 27.83
N MET A 434 8.83 -31.59 28.29
CA MET A 434 7.77 -32.09 29.20
C MET A 434 6.34 -31.47 29.23
N GLY A 435 5.37 -32.38 29.07
CA GLY A 435 4.18 -32.59 29.93
C GLY A 435 3.30 -31.40 30.31
N GLY A 436 2.11 -31.30 29.71
CA GLY A 436 1.05 -30.39 30.16
C GLY A 436 -0.05 -30.25 29.11
N GLN A 437 -1.29 -30.54 29.51
CA GLN A 437 -2.49 -30.41 28.68
C GLN A 437 -2.82 -28.93 28.47
N ALA A 438 -2.98 -28.51 27.21
CA ALA A 438 -3.59 -27.23 26.87
C ALA A 438 -4.34 -27.35 25.53
N ARG A 439 -5.58 -26.87 25.51
CA ARG A 439 -6.40 -26.64 24.31
C ARG A 439 -5.95 -25.34 23.67
N LEU A 440 -5.40 -25.34 22.45
CA LEU A 440 -5.15 -24.09 21.73
C LEU A 440 -5.29 -24.25 20.22
N THR A 441 -6.17 -23.40 19.69
CA THR A 441 -6.17 -22.80 18.36
C THR A 441 -5.14 -21.65 18.38
N GLY A 442 -4.35 -21.37 17.33
CA GLY A 442 -3.63 -20.08 17.33
C GLY A 442 -2.76 -19.59 16.17
N ILE A 443 -2.70 -18.25 16.15
CA ILE A 443 -1.89 -17.30 15.36
C ILE A 443 -0.55 -17.07 16.08
N VAL A 444 0.55 -16.96 15.31
CA VAL A 444 1.84 -16.46 15.79
C VAL A 444 2.06 -15.04 15.27
N GLY A 445 1.87 -14.05 16.16
CA GLY A 445 2.37 -12.67 16.08
C GLY A 445 1.98 -11.83 14.84
N GLN A 446 0.89 -11.06 14.93
CA GLN A 446 0.48 -9.84 14.16
C GLN A 446 0.71 -9.72 12.64
N ALA A 447 1.35 -10.68 11.98
CA ALA A 447 1.45 -10.83 10.54
C ALA A 447 1.02 -12.26 10.25
N GLU A 448 -0.02 -12.44 9.45
CA GLU A 448 -0.42 -13.76 8.97
C GLU A 448 0.74 -14.36 8.17
N ARG A 449 1.52 -15.23 8.81
CA ARG A 449 2.66 -15.87 8.15
C ARG A 449 2.12 -16.96 7.24
N VAL A 450 2.51 -16.91 5.97
CA VAL A 450 2.30 -17.99 5.01
C VAL A 450 2.93 -19.26 5.57
N TYR A 451 2.19 -20.37 5.49
CA TYR A 451 2.67 -21.68 5.90
C TYR A 451 2.53 -22.68 4.75
N VAL A 452 3.40 -23.68 4.78
CA VAL A 452 3.37 -24.83 3.89
C VAL A 452 3.14 -26.11 4.69
N ALA A 453 2.55 -27.13 4.06
CA ALA A 453 2.18 -28.37 4.71
C ALA A 453 3.03 -29.53 4.21
N ALA A 454 3.59 -30.29 5.14
CA ALA A 454 4.42 -31.44 4.85
C ALA A 454 3.92 -32.63 5.67
N GLY A 455 3.16 -33.51 5.02
CA GLY A 455 2.48 -34.62 5.68
C GLY A 455 1.38 -34.15 6.64
N ARG A 456 1.57 -34.38 7.95
CA ARG A 456 0.63 -33.96 9.01
C ARG A 456 1.03 -32.66 9.70
N GLU A 457 2.21 -32.12 9.42
CA GLU A 457 2.75 -30.93 10.07
C GLU A 457 2.71 -29.72 9.13
N GLY A 458 2.50 -28.54 9.70
CA GLY A 458 2.69 -27.26 9.00
C GLY A 458 4.06 -26.69 9.33
N TYR A 459 4.62 -25.90 8.42
CA TYR A 459 5.91 -25.23 8.60
C TYR A 459 5.74 -23.75 8.23
N VAL A 460 6.33 -22.86 9.03
CA VAL A 460 6.38 -21.43 8.72
C VAL A 460 7.24 -21.23 7.48
N ALA A 461 6.70 -20.57 6.47
CA ALA A 461 7.37 -20.30 5.20
C ALA A 461 7.83 -18.84 5.13
N THR A 462 9.07 -18.62 4.71
CA THR A 462 9.66 -17.31 4.44
C THR A 462 10.03 -17.20 2.95
N ALA A 463 10.48 -16.04 2.48
CA ALA A 463 10.93 -15.88 1.10
C ALA A 463 12.11 -16.80 0.71
N THR A 464 12.82 -17.37 1.69
CA THR A 464 13.97 -18.27 1.48
C THR A 464 13.66 -19.74 1.74
N GLY A 465 12.43 -20.10 2.15
CA GLY A 465 12.04 -21.50 2.38
C GLY A 465 11.42 -21.73 3.76
N ILE A 466 11.50 -22.98 4.22
CA ILE A 466 11.03 -23.42 5.55
C ILE A 466 12.16 -23.62 6.55
N ASP A 467 13.39 -23.43 6.10
CA ASP A 467 14.61 -23.70 6.87
C ASP A 467 15.15 -22.40 7.46
N ASN A 468 15.64 -22.50 8.69
CA ASN A 468 16.53 -21.54 9.30
C ASN A 468 17.91 -22.19 9.40
N VAL A 469 18.91 -21.56 8.82
CA VAL A 469 20.28 -22.08 8.78
C VAL A 469 21.15 -21.26 9.73
N GLU A 470 21.94 -21.93 10.55
CA GLU A 470 22.92 -21.28 11.42
C GLU A 470 24.24 -22.06 11.44
N PHE A 471 25.35 -21.34 11.34
CA PHE A 471 26.70 -21.89 11.35
C PHE A 471 27.30 -21.90 12.76
N PHE A 472 27.86 -23.05 13.14
CA PHE A 472 28.52 -23.28 14.42
C PHE A 472 29.99 -23.62 14.21
N LEU A 473 30.83 -23.14 15.14
CA LEU A 473 32.28 -23.32 15.09
C LEU A 473 32.82 -23.67 16.49
N SER A 474 33.87 -24.48 16.53
CA SER A 474 34.77 -24.63 17.68
C SER A 474 36.21 -24.57 17.17
N THR A 475 37.05 -23.72 17.75
CA THR A 475 38.47 -23.53 17.33
C THR A 475 39.46 -24.33 18.19
N ASN A 476 39.00 -24.85 19.33
CA ASN A 476 39.82 -25.56 20.32
C ASN A 476 39.43 -27.02 20.50
N THR A 477 40.42 -27.86 20.78
CA THR A 477 40.21 -29.28 21.08
C THR A 477 39.43 -29.47 22.39
N GLY A 478 38.26 -30.10 22.31
CA GLY A 478 37.45 -30.42 23.49
C GLY A 478 36.37 -29.39 23.85
N GLU A 479 36.25 -28.29 23.10
CA GLU A 479 35.13 -27.35 23.23
C GLU A 479 33.94 -27.73 22.34
N ASP A 480 32.73 -27.59 22.89
CA ASP A 480 31.49 -27.71 22.13
C ASP A 480 31.37 -26.60 21.08
N VAL A 481 30.74 -26.94 19.94
CA VAL A 481 30.48 -25.96 18.88
C VAL A 481 29.49 -24.90 19.38
N LYS A 482 29.84 -23.64 19.15
CA LYS A 482 28.99 -22.48 19.50
C LYS A 482 28.61 -21.73 18.22
N PRO A 483 27.53 -20.95 18.23
CA PRO A 483 27.18 -20.09 17.10
C PRO A 483 28.39 -19.26 16.68
N LEU A 484 28.65 -19.11 15.39
CA LEU A 484 29.81 -18.38 14.86
C LEU A 484 29.91 -16.96 15.45
N ALA A 485 28.75 -16.33 15.73
CA ALA A 485 28.63 -15.05 16.41
C ALA A 485 29.29 -14.97 17.81
N LYS A 486 29.50 -16.11 18.48
CA LYS A 486 29.93 -16.21 19.89
C LYS A 486 31.37 -16.75 20.08
N VAL A 487 32.08 -17.16 19.03
CA VAL A 487 33.40 -17.81 19.09
C VAL A 487 34.55 -16.78 19.05
N ALA A 488 34.38 -15.63 19.70
CA ALA A 488 35.15 -14.41 19.43
C ALA A 488 36.67 -14.51 19.67
N SER A 489 37.44 -14.41 18.58
CA SER A 489 38.79 -13.83 18.45
C SER A 489 38.94 -13.32 17.01
N GLY A 490 39.24 -12.03 16.80
CA GLY A 490 39.22 -11.40 15.46
C GLY A 490 40.15 -12.07 14.43
N GLY A 491 41.26 -12.66 14.88
CA GLY A 491 42.18 -13.42 14.03
C GLY A 491 41.68 -14.82 13.64
N GLU A 492 40.79 -15.42 14.42
CA GLU A 492 40.18 -16.72 14.11
C GLU A 492 38.98 -16.54 13.18
N VAL A 493 38.15 -15.53 13.42
CA VAL A 493 37.02 -15.18 12.54
C VAL A 493 37.51 -14.82 11.14
N SER A 494 38.61 -14.07 11.02
CA SER A 494 39.21 -13.73 9.72
C SER A 494 39.66 -14.97 8.94
N ARG A 495 40.24 -15.96 9.63
CA ARG A 495 40.66 -17.23 9.00
C ARG A 495 39.47 -18.10 8.59
N VAL A 496 38.42 -18.12 9.41
CA VAL A 496 37.17 -18.84 9.09
C VAL A 496 36.46 -18.19 7.90
N MET A 497 36.42 -16.86 7.84
CA MET A 497 35.88 -16.12 6.70
C MET A 497 36.67 -16.42 5.42
N LEU A 498 38.00 -16.43 5.49
CA LEU A 498 38.84 -16.80 4.35
C LEU A 498 38.59 -18.26 3.91
N ALA A 499 38.40 -19.18 4.85
CA ALA A 499 38.04 -20.56 4.54
C ALA A 499 36.72 -20.64 3.77
N LEU A 500 35.68 -19.95 4.25
CA LEU A 500 34.36 -19.94 3.64
C LEU A 500 34.39 -19.28 2.25
N LYS A 501 35.04 -18.11 2.10
CA LYS A 501 35.19 -17.43 0.80
C LYS A 501 36.03 -18.24 -0.19
N SER A 502 37.11 -18.90 0.25
CA SER A 502 37.93 -19.80 -0.60
C SER A 502 37.13 -20.95 -1.19
N ILE A 503 36.11 -21.43 -0.47
CA ILE A 503 35.25 -22.51 -0.94
C ILE A 503 34.12 -21.96 -1.82
N LEU A 504 33.58 -20.76 -1.53
CA LEU A 504 32.57 -20.10 -2.37
C LEU A 504 33.12 -19.56 -3.70
N ALA A 505 34.41 -19.23 -3.76
CA ALA A 505 35.07 -18.74 -4.97
C ALA A 505 35.54 -19.86 -5.93
N LYS A 506 35.36 -21.14 -5.54
CA LYS A 506 35.65 -22.32 -6.36
C LYS A 506 34.36 -22.87 -6.94
#